data_AF-A0A1V1UK75-F1
#
_entry.id   AF-A0A1V1UK75-F1
#
_cell.length_a   1.000
_cell.length_b   1.000
_cell.length_c   1.000
_cell.angle_alpha   90.00
_cell.angle_beta   90.00
_cell.angle_gamma   90.00
#
_symmetry.space_group_name_H-M   'P 1'
#
loop_
_entity.id
_entity.type
_entity.pdbx_description
1 polymer ?
#
loop_
_entity_poly.entity_id
_entity_poly.type
_entity_poly.pdbx_seq_one_letter_code
_entity_poly.pdbx_strand_id
1 'polypeptide(L)'
;MIRHPFHAVLAILTGLLLLGCQSTLSDPSGPALVTRQDKAPPGAPPGTCWGKDVTPAVIETVTEQVQTAPPEMDEAGRVIRPARYVTETRQEIVEERTVTWVEVPCADLQTADFIASVQRALIARRLYNGPVTGRMDDRTRAAIRRYQAPRGLDSGILSLETARELGLVAVERHEA
;
A
#
# COMPACT_ATOMS: atom_id res chain seq x y z
N MET A 1 -23.13 50.40 43.27
CA MET A 1 -23.01 49.71 44.56
C MET A 1 -24.39 49.65 45.18
N ILE A 2 -24.96 48.46 45.36
CA ILE A 2 -25.88 48.04 46.44
C ILE A 2 -26.01 46.52 46.26
N ARG A 3 -25.44 45.79 47.22
CA ARG A 3 -25.56 44.34 47.42
C ARG A 3 -26.82 44.10 48.24
N HIS A 4 -27.56 43.03 47.99
CA HIS A 4 -28.21 42.23 49.03
C HIS A 4 -28.48 40.79 48.54
N PRO A 5 -28.58 39.83 49.46
CA PRO A 5 -28.08 38.46 49.29
C PRO A 5 -29.16 37.36 49.46
N PHE A 6 -28.76 36.09 49.29
CA PHE A 6 -29.16 34.88 50.04
C PHE A 6 -30.64 34.72 50.49
N HIS A 7 -31.40 33.63 50.33
CA HIS A 7 -31.18 32.18 50.17
C HIS A 7 -32.56 31.53 49.85
N ALA A 8 -32.57 30.29 49.34
CA ALA A 8 -33.39 29.14 49.79
C ALA A 8 -33.98 28.31 48.60
N VAL A 9 -33.45 27.11 48.33
CA VAL A 9 -34.03 25.78 48.68
C VAL A 9 -35.15 25.39 47.68
N LEU A 10 -34.93 24.52 46.67
CA LEU A 10 -34.82 23.03 46.68
C LEU A 10 -36.08 22.40 46.04
N ALA A 11 -35.92 21.72 44.89
CA ALA A 11 -36.71 20.56 44.40
C ALA A 11 -36.11 20.14 43.03
N ILE A 12 -35.18 19.17 42.93
CA ILE A 12 -35.32 17.70 42.97
C ILE A 12 -36.19 17.12 41.83
N LEU A 13 -35.57 16.17 41.08
CA LEU A 13 -36.11 15.03 40.31
C LEU A 13 -36.63 15.21 38.87
N THR A 14 -35.84 14.73 37.88
CA THR A 14 -36.16 13.85 36.71
C THR A 14 -34.99 13.93 35.71
N GLY A 15 -34.38 12.92 35.08
CA GLY A 15 -34.52 11.47 34.90
C GLY A 15 -33.70 11.15 33.62
N LEU A 16 -32.51 10.55 33.73
CA LEU A 16 -32.12 9.20 33.26
C LEU A 16 -32.35 8.87 31.76
N LEU A 17 -31.31 8.27 31.12
CA LEU A 17 -31.29 7.40 29.91
C LEU A 17 -31.10 8.13 28.54
N LEU A 18 -30.11 7.85 27.65
CA LEU A 18 -29.22 6.70 27.45
C LEU A 18 -27.82 7.13 26.95
N LEU A 19 -26.78 6.62 27.63
CA LEU A 19 -25.44 6.43 27.07
C LEU A 19 -25.46 5.13 26.26
N GLY A 20 -25.20 5.21 24.96
CA GLY A 20 -25.16 4.05 24.07
C GLY A 20 -24.02 4.15 23.05
N CYS A 21 -22.77 4.23 23.50
CA CYS A 21 -21.65 3.84 22.65
C CYS A 21 -21.50 2.31 22.80
N GLN A 22 -22.19 1.57 21.96
CA GLN A 22 -21.93 0.15 21.79
C GLN A 22 -20.61 0.00 21.03
N SER A 23 -19.53 -0.16 21.81
CA SER A 23 -18.23 -0.61 21.32
C SER A 23 -18.43 -1.97 20.65
N THR A 24 -18.26 -2.01 19.33
CA THR A 24 -18.14 -3.26 18.58
C THR A 24 -17.02 -4.09 19.22
N LEU A 25 -17.40 -5.20 19.84
CA LEU A 25 -16.46 -6.21 20.32
C LEU A 25 -15.70 -6.75 19.11
N SER A 26 -14.41 -6.43 19.02
CA SER A 26 -13.49 -7.13 18.13
C SER A 26 -13.47 -8.60 18.54
N ASP A 27 -13.97 -9.47 17.67
CA ASP A 27 -13.88 -10.92 17.81
C ASP A 27 -12.40 -11.33 17.77
N PRO A 28 -11.81 -11.88 18.86
CA PRO A 28 -10.41 -12.29 18.91
C PRO A 28 -10.15 -13.63 18.21
N SER A 29 -11.16 -14.23 17.56
CA SER A 29 -11.08 -15.58 16.97
C SER A 29 -10.51 -15.62 15.55
N GLY A 30 -10.21 -14.47 14.94
CA GLY A 30 -9.55 -14.41 13.64
C GLY A 30 -8.07 -14.83 13.75
N PRO A 31 -7.50 -15.57 12.77
CA PRO A 31 -6.07 -15.85 12.78
C PRO A 31 -5.30 -14.52 12.80
N ALA A 32 -4.49 -14.31 13.83
CA ALA A 32 -3.58 -13.18 13.87
C ALA A 32 -2.64 -13.28 12.67
N LEU A 33 -2.84 -12.41 11.68
CA LEU A 33 -1.94 -12.27 10.53
C LEU A 33 -0.59 -11.80 11.05
N VAL A 34 0.32 -12.74 11.33
CA VAL A 34 1.70 -12.44 11.70
C VAL A 34 2.41 -11.90 10.47
N THR A 35 2.41 -10.58 10.33
CA THR A 35 3.16 -9.91 9.27
C THR A 35 4.63 -9.95 9.63
N ARG A 36 5.42 -10.78 8.94
CA ARG A 36 6.88 -10.76 9.07
C ARG A 36 7.41 -9.44 8.49
N GLN A 37 7.85 -8.56 9.39
CA GLN A 37 8.49 -7.29 9.06
C GLN A 37 10.00 -7.50 8.90
N ASP A 38 10.38 -8.23 7.85
CA ASP A 38 11.79 -8.31 7.46
C ASP A 38 12.29 -6.90 7.10
N LYS A 39 13.52 -6.56 7.53
CA LYS A 39 14.14 -5.26 7.26
C LYS A 39 15.02 -5.26 6.01
N ALA A 40 15.39 -6.43 5.51
CA ALA A 40 16.31 -6.63 4.39
C ALA A 40 16.05 -8.01 3.74
N PRO A 41 16.47 -8.22 2.47
CA PRO A 41 16.43 -9.53 1.86
C PRO A 41 17.38 -10.52 2.58
N PRO A 42 17.12 -11.84 2.49
CA PRO A 42 18.06 -12.86 2.97
C PRO A 42 19.44 -12.69 2.33
N GLY A 43 20.50 -12.69 3.15
CA GLY A 43 21.88 -12.56 2.68
C GLY A 43 22.34 -11.11 2.35
N ALA A 44 21.56 -10.09 2.71
CA ALA A 44 21.96 -8.69 2.55
C ALA A 44 23.35 -8.41 3.19
N PRO A 45 24.28 -7.74 2.49
CA PRO A 45 25.58 -7.37 3.04
C PRO A 45 25.46 -6.49 4.29
N PRO A 46 26.36 -6.61 5.28
CA PRO A 46 26.33 -5.76 6.47
C PRO A 46 26.52 -4.29 6.09
N GLY A 47 25.81 -3.39 6.79
CA GLY A 47 25.86 -1.95 6.55
C GLY A 47 25.02 -1.45 5.37
N THR A 48 24.31 -2.34 4.66
CA THR A 48 23.36 -1.95 3.60
C THR A 48 21.96 -1.73 4.17
N CYS A 49 21.21 -0.80 3.57
CA CYS A 49 19.84 -0.49 3.95
C CYS A 49 18.89 -0.83 2.81
N TRP A 50 17.73 -1.39 3.14
CA TRP A 50 16.80 -1.91 2.16
C TRP A 50 15.38 -1.39 2.38
N GLY A 51 14.72 -1.04 1.28
CA GLY A 51 13.30 -0.80 1.20
C GLY A 51 12.59 -2.03 0.65
N LYS A 52 11.38 -2.28 1.16
CA LYS A 52 10.48 -3.33 0.67
C LYS A 52 9.36 -2.67 -0.11
N ASP A 53 9.34 -2.90 -1.42
CA ASP A 53 8.18 -2.54 -2.24
C ASP A 53 7.27 -3.75 -2.39
N VAL A 54 5.97 -3.56 -2.18
CA VAL A 54 5.00 -4.65 -2.18
C VAL A 54 3.89 -4.29 -3.16
N THR A 55 3.88 -5.01 -4.29
CA THR A 55 2.74 -5.00 -5.21
C THR A 55 1.70 -5.98 -4.67
N PRO A 56 0.49 -5.50 -4.30
CA PRO A 56 -0.55 -6.37 -3.77
C PRO A 56 -1.04 -7.34 -4.84
N ALA A 57 -1.60 -8.48 -4.40
CA ALA A 57 -2.28 -9.40 -5.29
C ALA A 57 -3.57 -8.75 -5.85
N VAL A 58 -3.89 -9.06 -7.10
CA VAL A 58 -5.19 -8.72 -7.70
C VAL A 58 -6.12 -9.92 -7.54
N ILE A 59 -7.23 -9.70 -6.84
CA ILE A 59 -8.26 -10.71 -6.60
C ILE A 59 -9.48 -10.29 -7.41
N GLU A 60 -9.97 -11.20 -8.26
CA GLU A 60 -11.16 -10.97 -9.06
C GLU A 60 -12.24 -12.01 -8.76
N THR A 61 -13.49 -11.58 -8.90
CA THR A 61 -14.64 -12.49 -8.86
C THR A 61 -14.85 -13.05 -10.27
N VAL A 62 -14.44 -14.30 -10.48
CA VAL A 62 -14.58 -14.99 -11.76
C VAL A 62 -15.92 -15.73 -11.78
N THR A 63 -16.72 -15.47 -12.81
CA THR A 63 -17.97 -16.18 -13.08
C THR A 63 -17.81 -17.01 -14.36
N GLU A 64 -17.98 -18.33 -14.25
CA GLU A 64 -17.83 -19.27 -15.37
C GLU A 64 -19.08 -20.14 -15.56
N GLN A 65 -19.37 -20.53 -16.81
CA GLN A 65 -20.39 -21.53 -17.14
C GLN A 65 -19.70 -22.90 -17.24
N VAL A 66 -19.86 -23.73 -16.22
CA VAL A 66 -19.29 -25.07 -16.21
C VAL A 66 -20.30 -26.03 -16.83
N GLN A 67 -19.87 -26.77 -17.86
CA GLN A 67 -20.72 -27.78 -18.48
C GLN A 67 -20.87 -28.99 -17.56
N THR A 68 -22.10 -29.29 -17.17
CA THR A 68 -22.43 -30.41 -16.29
C THR A 68 -22.90 -31.64 -17.06
N ALA A 69 -23.38 -31.46 -18.29
CA ALA A 69 -23.68 -32.56 -19.20
C ALA A 69 -23.48 -32.15 -20.67
N PRO A 70 -22.86 -33.00 -21.51
CA PRO A 70 -22.77 -32.77 -22.95
C PRO A 70 -24.13 -32.83 -23.65
N PRO A 71 -24.24 -32.30 -24.89
CA PRO A 71 -25.43 -32.50 -25.69
C PRO A 71 -25.52 -33.97 -26.10
N GLU A 72 -26.74 -34.50 -26.18
CA GLU A 72 -26.98 -35.83 -26.71
C GLU A 72 -27.38 -35.74 -28.17
N MET A 73 -26.90 -36.68 -28.97
CA MET A 73 -27.07 -36.73 -30.42
C MET A 73 -27.68 -38.07 -30.85
N ASP A 74 -28.42 -38.08 -31.95
CA ASP A 74 -28.87 -39.30 -32.62
C ASP A 74 -27.78 -39.90 -33.53
N GLU A 75 -28.02 -41.07 -34.12
CA GLU A 75 -27.10 -41.75 -35.03
C GLU A 75 -26.78 -40.94 -36.31
N ALA A 76 -27.64 -39.98 -36.66
CA ALA A 76 -27.45 -39.06 -37.78
C ALA A 76 -26.67 -37.79 -37.38
N GLY A 77 -26.23 -37.69 -36.11
CA GLY A 77 -25.48 -36.55 -35.58
C GLY A 77 -26.34 -35.32 -35.23
N ARG A 78 -27.67 -35.47 -35.15
CA ARG A 78 -28.58 -34.38 -34.78
C ARG A 78 -28.74 -34.31 -33.26
N VAL A 79 -28.68 -33.11 -32.70
CA VAL A 79 -28.83 -32.90 -31.25
C VAL A 79 -30.28 -33.18 -30.82
N ILE A 80 -30.46 -34.17 -29.95
CA ILE A 80 -31.76 -34.54 -29.36
C ILE A 80 -31.96 -33.94 -27.96
N ARG A 81 -30.87 -33.59 -27.27
CA ARG A 81 -30.91 -32.87 -25.99
C ARG A 81 -29.72 -31.90 -25.92
N PRO A 82 -29.94 -30.61 -25.64
CA PRO A 82 -28.84 -29.65 -25.55
C PRO A 82 -27.96 -29.92 -24.33
N ALA A 83 -26.74 -29.38 -24.37
CA ALA A 83 -25.84 -29.39 -23.22
C ALA A 83 -26.46 -28.66 -22.02
N ARG A 84 -26.08 -29.09 -20.82
CA ARG A 84 -26.48 -28.43 -19.57
C ARG A 84 -25.25 -27.79 -18.92
N TYR A 85 -25.46 -26.61 -18.37
CA TYR A 85 -24.44 -25.79 -17.73
C TYR A 85 -24.90 -25.36 -16.34
N VAL A 86 -23.95 -25.08 -15.47
CA VAL A 86 -24.15 -24.39 -14.20
C VAL A 86 -23.27 -23.15 -14.16
N THR A 87 -23.78 -22.08 -13.56
CA THR A 87 -23.00 -20.88 -13.31
C THR A 87 -22.25 -21.02 -12.00
N GLU A 88 -20.93 -20.99 -12.07
CA GLU A 88 -20.07 -20.97 -10.89
C GLU A 88 -19.49 -19.57 -10.71
N THR A 89 -19.34 -19.12 -9.47
CA THR A 89 -18.72 -17.83 -9.14
C THR A 89 -17.77 -18.03 -7.98
N ARG A 90 -16.50 -17.66 -8.17
CA ARG A 90 -15.46 -17.78 -7.15
C ARG A 90 -14.54 -16.57 -7.14
N GLN A 91 -13.88 -16.35 -6.01
CA GLN A 91 -12.76 -15.42 -5.93
C GLN A 91 -11.50 -16.14 -6.42
N GLU A 92 -10.80 -15.53 -7.36
CA GLU A 92 -9.56 -16.06 -7.92
C GLU A 92 -8.46 -14.99 -7.84
N ILE A 93 -7.26 -15.41 -7.42
CA ILE A 93 -6.08 -14.55 -7.45
C ILE A 93 -5.57 -14.56 -8.89
N VAL A 94 -5.88 -13.51 -9.66
CA VAL A 94 -5.50 -13.41 -11.07
C VAL A 94 -4.07 -12.88 -11.23
N GLU A 95 -3.59 -12.14 -10.24
CA GLU A 95 -2.20 -11.69 -10.16
C GLU A 95 -1.68 -11.88 -8.74
N GLU A 96 -0.57 -12.59 -8.62
CA GLU A 96 0.05 -12.87 -7.34
C GLU A 96 0.77 -11.65 -6.78
N ARG A 97 0.76 -11.53 -5.45
CA ARG A 97 1.52 -10.47 -4.78
C ARG A 97 3.00 -10.63 -5.08
N THR A 98 3.68 -9.53 -5.32
CA THR A 98 5.12 -9.51 -5.55
C THR A 98 5.81 -8.60 -4.53
N VAL A 99 6.97 -9.04 -4.03
CA VAL A 99 7.80 -8.29 -3.10
C VAL A 99 9.14 -8.02 -3.76
N THR A 100 9.47 -6.75 -3.93
CA THR A 100 10.74 -6.31 -4.50
C THR A 100 11.57 -5.65 -3.40
N TRP A 101 12.79 -6.14 -3.21
CA TRP A 101 13.77 -5.53 -2.32
C TRP A 101 14.63 -4.56 -3.10
N VAL A 102 14.76 -3.34 -2.59
CA VAL A 102 15.54 -2.28 -3.22
C VAL A 102 16.53 -1.76 -2.20
N GLU A 103 17.81 -1.69 -2.54
CA GLU A 103 18.78 -1.02 -1.69
C GLU A 103 18.48 0.48 -1.67
N VAL A 104 18.52 1.12 -0.51
CA VAL A 104 18.15 2.52 -0.32
C VAL A 104 19.23 3.26 0.48
N PRO A 105 19.32 4.60 0.37
CA PRO A 105 20.10 5.38 1.32
C PRO A 105 19.64 5.10 2.75
N CYS A 106 20.59 4.85 3.65
CA CYS A 106 20.29 4.59 5.06
C CYS A 106 19.59 5.79 5.72
N ALA A 107 18.86 5.51 6.81
CA ALA A 107 17.98 6.50 7.45
C ALA A 107 18.73 7.75 7.97
N ASP A 108 19.99 7.59 8.37
CA ASP A 108 20.90 8.66 8.78
C ASP A 108 21.24 9.62 7.63
N LEU A 109 21.32 9.13 6.39
CA LEU A 109 21.51 9.98 5.20
C LEU A 109 20.22 10.67 4.75
N GLN A 110 19.05 10.11 5.08
CA GLN A 110 17.74 10.64 4.64
C GLN A 110 17.26 11.84 5.50
N THR A 111 18.15 12.81 5.69
CA THR A 111 17.85 14.08 6.39
C THR A 111 16.94 14.99 5.56
N ALA A 112 16.39 16.03 6.18
CA ALA A 112 15.57 17.03 5.47
C ALA A 112 16.36 17.71 4.33
N ASP A 113 17.65 18.00 4.51
CA ASP A 113 18.50 18.61 3.49
C ASP A 113 18.79 17.67 2.32
N PHE A 114 18.97 16.37 2.62
CA PHE A 114 19.08 15.34 1.59
C PHE A 114 17.80 15.24 0.77
N ILE A 115 16.64 15.17 1.43
CA ILE A 115 15.34 15.11 0.75
C ILE A 115 15.07 16.39 -0.05
N ALA A 116 15.46 17.55 0.47
CA ALA A 116 15.37 18.81 -0.28
C ALA A 116 16.25 18.77 -1.55
N SER A 117 17.41 18.11 -1.49
CA SER A 117 18.27 17.88 -2.66
C SER A 117 17.64 16.91 -3.66
N VAL A 118 16.98 15.84 -3.19
CA VAL A 118 16.15 14.95 -4.03
C VAL A 118 15.08 15.76 -4.77
N GLN A 119 14.31 16.58 -4.05
CA GLN A 119 13.25 17.40 -4.64
C GLN A 119 13.82 18.37 -5.69
N ARG A 120 14.93 19.06 -5.40
CA ARG A 120 15.62 19.93 -6.39
C ARG A 120 16.08 19.15 -7.62
N ALA A 121 16.68 17.98 -7.44
CA ALA A 121 17.15 17.16 -8.55
C ALA A 121 16.00 16.69 -9.46
N LEU A 122 14.84 16.40 -8.88
CA LEU A 122 13.61 16.03 -9.60
C LEU A 122 12.94 17.25 -10.28
N ILE A 123 13.01 18.44 -9.68
CA ILE A 123 12.57 19.71 -10.32
C ILE A 123 13.40 19.99 -11.56
N ALA A 124 14.72 19.88 -11.48
CA ALA A 124 15.62 20.10 -12.61
C ALA A 124 15.31 19.19 -13.81
N ARG A 125 14.73 18.02 -13.54
CA ARG A 125 14.28 17.03 -14.53
C ARG A 125 12.80 17.15 -14.90
N ARG A 126 12.10 18.17 -14.38
CA ARG A 126 10.66 18.44 -14.60
C ARG A 126 9.73 17.29 -14.13
N LEU A 127 10.16 16.51 -13.15
CA LEU A 127 9.38 15.41 -12.58
C LEU A 127 8.64 15.78 -11.30
N TYR A 128 9.08 16.84 -10.62
CA TYR A 128 8.46 17.39 -9.42
C TYR A 128 8.16 18.87 -9.63
N ASN A 129 6.92 19.30 -9.35
CA ASN A 129 6.45 20.68 -9.50
C ASN A 129 6.02 21.31 -8.16
N GLY A 130 6.31 20.65 -7.04
CA GLY A 130 5.95 21.12 -5.70
C GLY A 130 7.02 22.03 -5.08
N PRO A 131 6.73 22.60 -3.89
CA PRO A 131 7.74 23.32 -3.12
C PRO A 131 8.82 22.37 -2.57
N VAL A 132 10.04 22.86 -2.37
CA VAL A 132 11.11 22.10 -1.72
C VAL A 132 10.87 22.12 -0.21
N THR A 133 10.27 21.05 0.32
CA THR A 133 9.87 20.92 1.74
C THR A 133 10.86 20.14 2.60
N GLY A 134 11.79 19.39 1.99
CA GLY A 134 12.66 18.46 2.73
C GLY A 134 11.92 17.26 3.34
N ARG A 135 10.67 17.01 2.94
CA ARG A 135 9.84 15.90 3.42
C ARG A 135 9.61 14.88 2.32
N MET A 136 9.79 13.60 2.63
CA MET A 136 9.52 12.48 1.72
C MET A 136 8.00 12.19 1.64
N ASP A 137 7.26 13.16 1.10
CA ASP A 137 5.81 13.13 0.95
C ASP A 137 5.35 12.41 -0.33
N ASP A 138 4.04 12.22 -0.48
CA ASP A 138 3.45 11.48 -1.61
C ASP A 138 3.78 12.11 -2.97
N ARG A 139 3.91 13.44 -3.03
CA ARG A 139 4.32 14.14 -4.25
C ARG A 139 5.76 13.82 -4.61
N THR A 140 6.65 13.79 -3.62
CA THR A 140 8.06 13.44 -3.79
C THR A 140 8.19 11.97 -4.21
N ARG A 141 7.46 11.06 -3.55
CA ARG A 141 7.41 9.64 -3.90
C ARG A 141 6.86 9.39 -5.30
N ALA A 142 5.82 10.11 -5.71
CA ALA A 142 5.29 10.03 -7.07
C ALA A 142 6.31 10.51 -8.12
N ALA A 143 7.08 11.56 -7.82
CA ALA A 143 8.15 12.04 -8.70
C ALA A 143 9.33 11.06 -8.78
N ILE A 144 9.70 10.44 -7.66
CA ILE A 144 10.69 9.34 -7.62
C ILE A 144 10.21 8.18 -8.50
N ARG A 145 8.96 7.73 -8.33
CA ARG A 145 8.38 6.67 -9.16
C ARG A 145 8.45 6.97 -10.65
N ARG A 146 8.09 8.19 -11.06
CA ARG A 146 8.20 8.63 -12.46
C ARG A 146 9.64 8.64 -12.98
N TYR A 147 10.63 8.92 -12.13
CA TYR A 147 12.04 8.83 -12.50
C TYR A 147 12.50 7.38 -12.69
N GLN A 148 12.05 6.49 -11.80
CA GLN A 148 12.51 5.10 -11.71
C GLN A 148 11.76 4.15 -12.67
N ALA A 149 10.47 4.37 -12.95
CA ALA A 149 9.65 3.47 -13.75
C ALA A 149 10.22 3.20 -15.17
N PRO A 150 10.73 4.20 -15.93
CA PRO A 150 11.35 3.94 -17.23
C PRO A 150 12.63 3.08 -17.17
N ARG A 151 13.21 2.91 -15.98
CA ARG A 151 14.40 2.09 -15.70
C ARG A 151 14.05 0.71 -15.12
N GLY A 152 12.77 0.35 -15.09
CA GLY A 152 12.29 -0.95 -14.61
C GLY A 152 11.98 -1.01 -13.11
N LEU A 153 11.95 0.12 -12.40
CA LEU A 153 11.57 0.17 -10.99
C LEU A 153 10.37 1.09 -10.78
N ASP A 154 9.16 0.53 -10.78
CA ASP A 154 7.90 1.28 -10.55
C ASP A 154 7.62 1.50 -9.05
N SER A 155 8.59 2.09 -8.34
CA SER A 155 8.51 2.31 -6.89
C SER A 155 8.61 3.77 -6.50
N GLY A 156 7.87 4.18 -5.46
CA GLY A 156 8.05 5.47 -4.79
C GLY A 156 9.17 5.49 -3.75
N ILE A 157 9.86 4.38 -3.55
CA ILE A 157 11.03 4.27 -2.67
C ILE A 157 12.26 4.73 -3.45
N LEU A 158 13.05 5.64 -2.88
CA LEU A 158 14.29 6.11 -3.50
C LEU A 158 15.35 5.01 -3.44
N SER A 159 15.63 4.37 -4.57
CA SER A 159 16.73 3.41 -4.68
C SER A 159 18.09 4.09 -4.50
N LEU A 160 19.06 3.36 -3.98
CA LEU A 160 20.44 3.81 -3.84
C LEU A 160 21.07 4.10 -5.20
N GLU A 161 20.75 3.27 -6.21
CA GLU A 161 21.11 3.51 -7.60
C GLU A 161 20.58 4.84 -8.11
N THR A 162 19.29 5.12 -7.94
CA THR A 162 18.71 6.41 -8.34
C THR A 162 19.32 7.57 -7.57
N ALA A 163 19.59 7.42 -6.27
CA ALA A 163 20.26 8.45 -5.49
C ALA A 163 21.67 8.76 -6.03
N ARG A 164 22.41 7.74 -6.51
CA ARG A 164 23.70 7.89 -7.19
C ARG A 164 23.56 8.59 -8.55
N GLU A 165 22.59 8.18 -9.38
CA GLU A 165 22.32 8.82 -10.68
C GLU A 165 21.92 10.31 -10.56
N LEU A 166 21.20 10.64 -9.48
CA LEU A 166 20.84 12.02 -9.17
C LEU A 166 22.02 12.83 -8.60
N GLY A 167 23.17 12.20 -8.36
CA GLY A 167 24.38 12.83 -7.81
C GLY A 167 24.28 13.13 -6.31
N LEU A 168 23.44 12.40 -5.58
CA LEU A 168 23.14 12.65 -4.16
C LEU A 168 23.92 11.72 -3.22
N VAL A 169 24.44 10.61 -3.74
CA VAL A 169 25.26 9.64 -3.01
C VAL A 169 26.53 9.37 -3.79
N ALA A 170 27.66 9.28 -3.08
CA ALA A 170 28.95 8.98 -3.69
C ALA A 170 28.94 7.60 -4.36
N VAL A 171 29.62 7.52 -5.49
CA VAL A 171 29.95 6.26 -6.19
C VAL A 171 31.44 6.06 -5.99
N GLU A 172 31.87 4.85 -5.63
CA GLU A 172 33.29 4.55 -5.56
C GLU A 172 33.90 4.68 -6.95
N ARG A 173 35.06 5.33 -7.03
CA ARG A 173 35.80 5.46 -8.28
C ARG A 173 36.57 4.16 -8.48
N HIS A 174 36.19 3.35 -9.45
CA HIS A 174 37.04 2.24 -9.87
C HIS A 174 38.22 2.82 -10.65
N GLU A 175 39.43 2.70 -10.07
CA GLU A 175 40.67 2.95 -10.78
C GLU A 175 40.80 1.89 -11.88
N ALA A 176 40.87 2.35 -13.13
CA ALA A 176 41.00 1.53 -14.32
C ALA A 176 42.48 1.25 -14.64
#